data_AF-A0A7S1VL99-F1
#
_entry.id   AF-A0A7S1VL99-F1
#
_cell.length_a   1.000
_cell.length_b   1.000
_cell.length_c   1.000
_cell.angle_alpha   90.00
_cell.angle_beta   90.00
_cell.angle_gamma   90.00
#
_symmetry.space_group_name_H-M   'P 1'
#
loop_
_entity.id
_entity.type
_entity.pdbx_description
1 polymer ?
#
loop_
_entity_poly.entity_id
_entity_poly.type
_entity_poly.pdbx_seq_one_letter_code
_entity_poly.pdbx_strand_id
1 'polypeptide(L)'
;AEAVGRYIADTAHMVAEDVMRYQWHTKKRNRVDFDEFGEWYNEGGFETAPWLELLDLKKWVLMDDVEKVESHRQPPAAPVALAPRPGLLSPGDPHYCPPPPPDGAFDDSFLDENTLMPMDSIDEMDFILMQQPSEDKENEGKNDIRLAYSPNRRLTPRGRKPSNSLKFHLVTHDEEGGYVMSVSQKRVRHFREILVESGLAKFDAEEACRIILSKAKKHGRGRTARNTITKNDFDSAMRSIMGAKGRNSMSVNTQRTLSDILAVLFSLFDRKQDGRPEALQIACGFTLLCKGKKSDKLEHAFEVLDLDKDGKLTRSEMANYLESFLCVLLSVATSSHLEEDGTEDSFLVMNGRRMESTPDSILQAAKSASEWAVSQAWKGHQASRRDVEDALSFDDFADWYTRKGFGNIPWLELLDLRKWVFTSNEDR
;
A
#
# COMPACT_ATOMS: atom_id res chain seq x y z
N ALA A 1 6.56 -5.26 -36.38
CA ALA A 1 7.24 -4.46 -35.36
C ALA A 1 7.13 -2.96 -35.67
N GLU A 2 7.72 -2.46 -36.76
CA GLU A 2 7.65 -1.03 -37.10
C GLU A 2 6.24 -0.48 -37.34
N ALA A 3 5.37 -1.24 -38.04
CA ALA A 3 4.00 -0.81 -38.29
C ALA A 3 3.19 -0.69 -36.98
N VAL A 4 3.37 -1.65 -36.06
CA VAL A 4 2.72 -1.66 -34.74
C VAL A 4 3.21 -0.49 -33.89
N GLY A 5 4.53 -0.23 -33.90
CA GLY A 5 5.09 0.92 -33.20
C GLY A 5 4.54 2.25 -33.69
N ARG A 6 4.30 2.40 -35.01
CA ARG A 6 3.65 3.59 -35.58
C ARG A 6 2.20 3.72 -35.12
N TYR A 7 1.40 2.66 -35.20
CA TYR A 7 0.01 2.70 -34.71
C TYR A 7 -0.10 3.09 -33.23
N ILE A 8 0.80 2.57 -32.38
CA ILE A 8 0.84 2.93 -30.96
C ILE A 8 1.17 4.42 -30.80
N ALA A 9 2.21 4.90 -31.50
CA ALA A 9 2.62 6.30 -31.42
C ALA A 9 1.56 7.26 -31.95
N ASP A 10 0.87 6.90 -33.03
CA ASP A 10 -0.21 7.71 -33.63
C ASP A 10 -1.44 7.76 -32.70
N THR A 11 -1.80 6.63 -32.10
CA THR A 11 -2.91 6.55 -31.12
C THR A 11 -2.59 7.36 -29.86
N ALA A 12 -1.36 7.24 -29.35
CA ALA A 12 -0.91 8.01 -28.18
C ALA A 12 -0.87 9.52 -28.48
N HIS A 13 -0.39 9.93 -29.66
CA HIS A 13 -0.41 11.34 -30.09
C HIS A 13 -1.83 11.88 -30.23
N MET A 14 -2.74 11.11 -30.81
CA MET A 14 -4.13 11.51 -30.97
C MET A 14 -4.78 11.81 -29.61
N VAL A 15 -4.61 10.91 -28.63
CA VAL A 15 -5.11 11.11 -27.27
C VAL A 15 -4.45 12.32 -26.62
N ALA A 16 -3.13 12.47 -26.74
CA ALA A 16 -2.41 13.61 -26.20
C ALA A 16 -2.87 14.95 -26.80
N GLU A 17 -3.14 15.00 -28.12
CA GLU A 17 -3.71 16.19 -28.75
C GLU A 17 -5.13 16.49 -28.23
N ASP A 18 -5.95 15.46 -28.01
CA ASP A 18 -7.32 15.63 -27.55
C ASP A 18 -7.38 16.18 -26.12
N VAL A 19 -6.56 15.64 -25.22
CA VAL A 19 -6.34 16.17 -23.86
C VAL A 19 -5.90 17.64 -23.91
N MET A 20 -4.96 17.96 -24.80
CA MET A 20 -4.45 19.33 -24.96
C MET A 20 -5.50 20.29 -25.57
N ARG A 21 -6.41 19.79 -26.41
CA ARG A 21 -7.52 20.58 -26.98
C ARG A 21 -8.60 20.85 -25.95
N TYR A 22 -8.90 19.89 -25.07
CA TYR A 22 -9.80 20.09 -23.94
C TYR A 22 -9.36 21.30 -23.10
N GLN A 23 -8.05 21.45 -22.88
CA GLN A 23 -7.47 22.62 -22.20
C GLN A 23 -7.54 23.96 -22.95
N TRP A 24 -7.83 23.97 -24.26
CA TRP A 24 -7.96 25.24 -24.99
C TRP A 24 -9.20 26.05 -24.55
N HIS A 25 -10.17 25.40 -23.92
CA HIS A 25 -11.29 26.04 -23.21
C HIS A 25 -10.84 26.57 -21.82
N THR A 26 -9.90 25.85 -21.21
CA THR A 26 -9.14 26.04 -19.97
C THR A 26 -8.32 27.32 -19.80
N LYS A 27 -7.11 27.25 -20.40
CA LYS A 27 -5.97 28.16 -20.33
C LYS A 27 -5.00 27.72 -21.46
N LYS A 28 -4.53 28.66 -22.29
CA LYS A 28 -3.55 28.38 -23.38
C LYS A 28 -2.17 28.00 -22.84
N ARG A 29 -1.98 26.78 -22.36
CA ARG A 29 -0.71 26.23 -21.87
C ARG A 29 -0.37 24.93 -22.60
N ASN A 30 0.92 24.56 -22.60
CA ASN A 30 1.44 23.34 -23.23
C ASN A 30 1.83 22.29 -22.16
N ARG A 31 1.08 22.24 -21.06
CA ARG A 31 1.27 21.33 -19.92
C ARG A 31 -0.09 21.07 -19.31
N VAL A 32 -0.33 19.83 -18.89
CA VAL A 32 -1.55 19.34 -18.25
C VAL A 32 -1.15 18.80 -16.88
N ASP A 33 -1.88 19.14 -15.83
CA ASP A 33 -1.75 18.48 -14.52
C ASP A 33 -2.70 17.27 -14.39
N PHE A 34 -2.58 16.53 -13.30
CA PHE A 34 -3.33 15.28 -13.13
C PHE A 34 -4.83 15.52 -12.98
N ASP A 35 -5.22 16.58 -12.28
CA ASP A 35 -6.62 16.93 -12.07
C ASP A 35 -7.29 17.29 -13.41
N GLU A 36 -6.62 18.12 -14.23
CA GLU A 36 -7.08 18.49 -15.57
C GLU A 36 -7.18 17.28 -16.51
N PHE A 37 -6.27 16.30 -16.38
CA PHE A 37 -6.34 15.05 -17.14
C PHE A 37 -7.50 14.15 -16.67
N GLY A 38 -7.74 14.08 -15.36
CA GLY A 38 -8.85 13.34 -14.76
C GLY A 38 -10.21 13.92 -15.15
N GLU A 39 -10.34 15.25 -15.18
CA GLU A 39 -11.54 15.95 -15.66
C GLU A 39 -11.85 15.59 -17.12
N TRP A 40 -10.87 15.71 -18.04
CA TRP A 40 -11.04 15.29 -19.43
C TRP A 40 -11.50 13.82 -19.54
N TYR A 41 -10.88 12.93 -18.76
CA TYR A 41 -11.21 11.52 -18.80
C TYR A 41 -12.66 11.26 -18.36
N ASN A 42 -13.09 11.86 -17.26
CA ASN A 42 -14.45 11.71 -16.70
C ASN A 42 -15.54 12.39 -17.56
N GLU A 43 -15.20 13.42 -18.33
CA GLU A 43 -16.15 14.14 -19.21
C GLU A 43 -16.29 13.56 -20.62
N GLY A 44 -15.67 12.39 -20.89
CA GLY A 44 -15.82 11.68 -22.17
C GLY A 44 -14.52 11.15 -22.76
N GLY A 45 -13.36 11.50 -22.19
CA GLY A 45 -12.07 10.96 -22.63
C GLY A 45 -11.97 9.44 -22.54
N PHE A 46 -12.75 8.81 -21.66
CA PHE A 46 -12.87 7.35 -21.54
C PHE A 46 -13.33 6.66 -22.84
N GLU A 47 -14.07 7.34 -23.72
CA GLU A 47 -14.50 6.78 -25.01
C GLU A 47 -13.35 6.73 -26.03
N THR A 48 -12.43 7.70 -25.94
CA THR A 48 -11.30 7.86 -26.86
C THR A 48 -10.08 7.05 -26.41
N ALA A 49 -9.91 6.88 -25.09
CA ALA A 49 -8.82 6.13 -24.49
C ALA A 49 -9.29 5.02 -23.51
N PRO A 50 -10.21 4.11 -23.90
CA PRO A 50 -10.74 3.07 -23.01
C PRO A 50 -9.66 2.06 -22.59
N TRP A 51 -8.56 1.98 -23.32
CA TRP A 51 -7.41 1.14 -22.99
C TRP A 51 -6.67 1.60 -21.74
N LEU A 52 -6.88 2.85 -21.27
CA LEU A 52 -6.34 3.29 -19.97
C LEU A 52 -6.94 2.48 -18.81
N GLU A 53 -8.16 1.94 -18.97
CA GLU A 53 -8.76 1.03 -18.00
C GLU A 53 -7.97 -0.28 -17.84
N LEU A 54 -7.18 -0.67 -18.83
CA LEU A 54 -6.31 -1.84 -18.77
C LEU A 54 -5.07 -1.61 -17.89
N LEU A 55 -4.85 -0.39 -17.39
CA LEU A 55 -3.89 -0.15 -16.32
C LEU A 55 -4.37 -0.79 -15.00
N ASP A 56 -5.68 -0.97 -14.81
CA ASP A 56 -6.24 -1.77 -13.72
C ASP A 56 -6.27 -3.25 -14.10
N LEU A 57 -5.32 -4.01 -13.54
CA LEU A 57 -5.20 -5.45 -13.75
C LEU A 57 -6.45 -6.24 -13.31
N LYS A 58 -7.34 -5.67 -12.50
CA LYS A 58 -8.63 -6.30 -12.14
C LYS A 58 -9.64 -6.28 -13.29
N LYS A 59 -9.49 -5.35 -14.24
CA LYS A 59 -10.34 -5.23 -15.43
C LYS A 59 -9.92 -6.19 -16.55
N TRP A 60 -8.83 -6.94 -16.36
CA TRP A 60 -8.39 -7.96 -17.28
C TRP A 60 -9.26 -9.21 -17.13
N VAL A 61 -10.19 -9.40 -18.06
CA VAL A 61 -10.95 -10.66 -18.17
C VAL A 61 -10.03 -11.73 -18.74
N LEU A 62 -9.56 -12.65 -17.88
CA LEU A 62 -8.78 -13.81 -18.30
C LEU A 62 -9.73 -14.82 -18.98
N MET A 63 -9.28 -15.42 -20.09
CA MET A 63 -10.12 -16.23 -20.99
C MET A 63 -10.81 -17.45 -20.35
N ASP A 64 -10.48 -17.80 -19.11
CA ASP A 64 -11.13 -18.87 -18.34
C ASP A 64 -12.59 -18.56 -17.97
N ASP A 65 -13.03 -17.30 -18.07
CA ASP A 65 -14.41 -16.89 -17.75
C ASP A 65 -15.33 -16.70 -18.98
N VAL A 66 -14.84 -16.89 -20.21
CA VAL A 66 -15.66 -16.74 -21.43
C VAL A 66 -16.71 -17.85 -21.55
N GLU A 67 -16.39 -19.08 -21.11
CA GLU A 67 -17.33 -20.20 -21.13
C GLU A 67 -18.52 -20.02 -20.17
N LYS A 68 -18.37 -19.21 -19.10
CA LYS A 68 -19.48 -18.90 -18.18
C LYS A 68 -20.46 -17.88 -18.76
N VAL A 69 -20.00 -16.98 -19.62
CA VAL A 69 -20.83 -15.93 -20.24
C VAL A 69 -21.78 -16.50 -21.30
N GLU A 70 -21.37 -17.55 -22.02
CA GLU A 70 -22.24 -18.19 -23.03
C GLU A 70 -23.40 -18.99 -22.42
N SER A 71 -23.27 -19.45 -21.17
CA SER A 71 -24.29 -20.25 -20.48
C SER A 71 -25.53 -19.46 -19.98
N HIS A 72 -25.50 -18.12 -20.03
CA HIS A 72 -26.58 -17.25 -19.53
C HIS A 72 -27.45 -16.61 -20.62
N ARG A 73 -27.30 -16.99 -21.90
CA ARG A 73 -28.24 -16.54 -22.96
C ARG A 73 -29.52 -17.39 -22.96
N GLN A 74 -30.58 -16.87 -22.35
CA GLN A 74 -31.94 -17.40 -22.56
C GLN A 74 -32.37 -17.23 -24.03
N PRO A 75 -33.08 -18.21 -24.63
CA PRO A 75 -33.63 -18.07 -25.97
C PRO A 75 -34.83 -17.09 -25.99
N PRO A 76 -35.05 -16.35 -27.09
CA PRO A 76 -36.14 -15.37 -27.17
C PRO A 76 -37.52 -16.05 -27.16
N ALA A 77 -38.44 -15.48 -26.38
CA ALA A 77 -39.85 -15.88 -26.31
C ALA A 77 -40.64 -15.47 -27.58
N ALA A 78 -41.68 -16.25 -27.87
CA ALA A 78 -42.54 -16.18 -29.07
C ALA A 78 -43.24 -14.83 -29.32
N PRO A 79 -43.63 -14.50 -30.57
CA PRO A 79 -44.14 -13.18 -30.94
C PRO A 79 -45.62 -12.98 -30.55
N VAL A 80 -45.90 -11.84 -29.92
CA VAL A 80 -47.27 -11.33 -29.67
C VAL A 80 -47.71 -10.47 -30.85
N ALA A 81 -48.94 -10.68 -31.31
CA ALA A 81 -49.54 -10.13 -32.52
C ALA A 81 -49.85 -8.63 -32.47
N LEU A 82 -49.65 -7.93 -33.60
CA LEU A 82 -50.19 -6.59 -33.88
C LEU A 82 -50.87 -6.59 -35.27
N ALA A 83 -52.07 -6.01 -35.32
CA ALA A 83 -53.01 -5.98 -36.46
C ALA A 83 -52.64 -4.91 -37.53
N PRO A 84 -53.39 -4.72 -38.65
CA PRO A 84 -52.85 -4.81 -40.01
C PRO A 84 -52.50 -3.47 -40.70
N ARG A 85 -51.61 -3.60 -41.70
CA ARG A 85 -51.10 -2.60 -42.66
C ARG A 85 -52.18 -1.93 -43.52
N PRO A 86 -51.83 -0.84 -44.24
CA PRO A 86 -51.80 -0.97 -45.71
C PRO A 86 -50.62 -0.26 -46.41
N GLY A 87 -50.11 -0.88 -47.48
CA GLY A 87 -49.22 -0.26 -48.46
C GLY A 87 -47.98 -1.08 -48.82
N LEU A 88 -48.15 -2.16 -49.58
CA LEU A 88 -47.08 -2.99 -50.13
C LEU A 88 -46.52 -2.36 -51.43
N LEU A 89 -45.21 -2.13 -51.48
CA LEU A 89 -44.42 -2.32 -52.69
C LEU A 89 -43.56 -3.58 -52.48
N SER A 90 -43.67 -4.51 -53.42
CA SER A 90 -43.00 -5.83 -53.41
C SER A 90 -41.58 -5.75 -54.01
N PRO A 91 -40.70 -6.70 -53.68
CA PRO A 91 -39.27 -6.60 -53.95
C PRO A 91 -38.94 -6.95 -55.40
N GLY A 92 -38.41 -5.96 -56.11
CA GLY A 92 -37.79 -6.10 -57.45
C GLY A 92 -36.81 -4.97 -57.79
N ASP A 93 -36.54 -4.04 -56.87
CA ASP A 93 -35.65 -2.91 -57.12
C ASP A 93 -34.18 -3.23 -56.74
N PRO A 94 -33.17 -2.87 -57.57
CA PRO A 94 -31.76 -3.15 -57.30
C PRO A 94 -31.13 -2.32 -56.15
N HIS A 95 -31.89 -1.49 -55.44
CA HIS A 95 -31.38 -0.51 -54.47
C HIS A 95 -32.03 -0.60 -53.06
N TYR A 96 -32.38 -1.79 -52.59
CA TYR A 96 -32.90 -1.97 -51.24
C TYR A 96 -31.77 -2.05 -50.19
N CYS A 97 -31.61 -0.98 -49.39
CA CYS A 97 -30.83 -0.97 -48.14
C CYS A 97 -31.77 -1.11 -46.93
N PRO A 98 -31.49 -2.01 -45.97
CA PRO A 98 -32.30 -2.12 -44.75
C PRO A 98 -32.13 -0.90 -43.84
N PRO A 99 -33.19 -0.46 -43.13
CA PRO A 99 -33.15 0.70 -42.24
C PRO A 99 -32.37 0.42 -40.94
N PRO A 100 -31.77 1.46 -40.33
CA PRO A 100 -31.08 1.36 -39.04
C PRO A 100 -32.05 0.99 -37.90
N PRO A 101 -31.57 0.27 -36.87
CA PRO A 101 -32.39 -0.05 -35.70
C PRO A 101 -32.74 1.22 -34.89
N PRO A 102 -33.90 1.20 -34.20
CA PRO A 102 -34.48 2.38 -33.53
C PRO A 102 -33.70 2.79 -32.27
N ASP A 103 -33.66 4.10 -32.03
CA ASP A 103 -33.26 4.71 -30.76
C ASP A 103 -34.13 4.16 -29.61
N GLY A 104 -33.49 3.78 -28.50
CA GLY A 104 -34.16 3.54 -27.22
C GLY A 104 -34.41 2.09 -26.84
N ALA A 105 -33.34 1.37 -26.51
CA ALA A 105 -33.33 0.38 -25.44
C ALA A 105 -31.93 0.38 -24.80
N PHE A 106 -31.52 1.55 -24.28
CA PHE A 106 -30.47 1.58 -23.28
C PHE A 106 -31.08 1.05 -21.98
N ASP A 107 -30.58 -0.10 -21.57
CA ASP A 107 -30.80 -0.63 -20.24
C ASP A 107 -29.94 0.21 -19.27
N ASP A 108 -30.60 1.12 -18.55
CA ASP A 108 -30.03 1.99 -17.52
C ASP A 108 -29.54 1.22 -16.27
N SER A 109 -29.35 -0.10 -16.35
CA SER A 109 -28.69 -0.89 -15.30
C SER A 109 -27.19 -1.10 -15.52
N PHE A 110 -26.59 -0.49 -16.56
CA PHE A 110 -25.15 -0.58 -16.83
C PHE A 110 -24.32 0.60 -16.29
N LEU A 111 -24.95 1.71 -15.89
CA LEU A 111 -24.31 2.84 -15.24
C LEU A 111 -24.72 2.90 -13.77
N ASP A 112 -24.22 1.95 -12.97
CA ASP A 112 -24.22 2.15 -11.53
C ASP A 112 -23.11 3.17 -11.23
N GLU A 113 -23.53 4.40 -10.96
CA GLU A 113 -22.75 5.62 -10.67
C GLU A 113 -21.88 5.52 -9.40
N ASN A 114 -21.61 4.30 -8.92
CA ASN A 114 -20.73 3.96 -7.81
C ASN A 114 -19.54 3.06 -8.20
N THR A 115 -19.30 2.84 -9.51
CA THR A 115 -18.12 2.09 -10.01
C THR A 115 -17.00 3.01 -10.51
N LEU A 116 -17.21 4.32 -10.47
CA LEU A 116 -16.14 5.32 -10.61
C LEU A 116 -15.46 5.49 -9.24
N MET A 117 -14.41 4.71 -9.01
CA MET A 117 -13.45 5.05 -7.95
C MET A 117 -12.71 6.32 -8.39
N PRO A 118 -12.61 7.37 -7.55
CA PRO A 118 -11.83 8.56 -7.86
C PRO A 118 -10.40 8.18 -8.29
N MET A 119 -9.84 8.96 -9.22
CA MET A 119 -8.50 8.75 -9.80
C MET A 119 -7.37 8.78 -8.74
N ASP A 120 -7.67 9.21 -7.51
CA ASP A 120 -6.87 9.18 -6.27
C ASP A 120 -6.36 7.77 -5.86
N SER A 121 -6.62 6.74 -6.65
CA SER A 121 -6.17 5.37 -6.39
C SER A 121 -4.78 5.05 -6.92
N ILE A 122 -4.16 5.95 -7.71
CA ILE A 122 -2.73 5.92 -8.04
C ILE A 122 -1.94 6.52 -6.87
N ASP A 123 -0.91 5.82 -6.39
CA ASP A 123 -0.02 6.33 -5.35
C ASP A 123 0.84 7.46 -5.96
N GLU A 124 0.97 8.61 -5.28
CA GLU A 124 1.85 9.70 -5.76
C GLU A 124 3.29 9.22 -5.99
N MET A 125 3.77 8.25 -5.19
CA MET A 125 5.06 7.59 -5.41
C MET A 125 5.12 6.78 -6.70
N ASP A 126 3.99 6.20 -7.13
CA ASP A 126 3.86 5.49 -8.40
C ASP A 126 3.68 6.46 -9.59
N PHE A 127 3.11 7.65 -9.37
CA PHE A 127 3.00 8.70 -10.39
C PHE A 127 4.36 9.34 -10.73
N ILE A 128 5.23 9.53 -9.74
CA ILE A 128 6.62 10.00 -9.94
C ILE A 128 7.42 9.05 -10.84
N LEU A 129 7.13 7.73 -10.81
CA LEU A 129 7.74 6.74 -11.70
C LEU A 129 7.36 6.96 -13.17
N MET A 130 6.18 7.52 -13.46
CA MET A 130 5.70 7.70 -14.82
C MET A 130 6.27 8.95 -15.52
N GLN A 131 6.81 9.92 -14.76
CA GLN A 131 7.26 11.21 -15.32
C GLN A 131 8.75 11.27 -15.69
N GLN A 132 9.54 10.23 -15.46
CA GLN A 132 10.98 10.27 -15.78
C GLN A 132 11.26 9.78 -17.21
N PRO A 133 11.83 10.62 -18.09
CA PRO A 133 12.32 10.15 -19.38
C PRO A 133 13.50 9.20 -19.16
N SER A 134 13.45 8.05 -19.82
CA SER A 134 14.48 7.02 -19.80
C SER A 134 15.79 7.55 -20.42
N GLU A 135 16.69 8.08 -19.60
CA GLU A 135 18.08 8.32 -19.99
C GLU A 135 18.92 7.09 -19.67
N ASP A 136 18.94 6.13 -20.59
CA ASP A 136 20.01 5.14 -20.67
C ASP A 136 21.22 5.75 -21.40
N LYS A 137 22.39 5.76 -20.74
CA LYS A 137 23.65 5.19 -21.29
C LYS A 137 24.84 5.25 -20.32
N GLU A 138 25.30 4.05 -19.96
CA GLU A 138 26.69 3.57 -20.01
C GLU A 138 27.82 4.50 -19.46
N ASN A 139 28.36 4.20 -18.26
CA ASN A 139 29.70 3.61 -18.09
C ASN A 139 30.02 3.26 -16.62
N GLU A 140 30.87 2.24 -16.44
CA GLU A 140 31.11 1.43 -15.24
C GLU A 140 31.86 2.08 -14.05
N GLY A 141 31.59 1.54 -12.85
CA GLY A 141 32.42 1.70 -11.65
C GLY A 141 32.04 0.70 -10.55
N LYS A 142 32.54 -0.53 -10.68
CA LYS A 142 32.28 -1.73 -9.86
C LYS A 142 32.24 -1.50 -8.33
N ASN A 143 31.07 -1.78 -7.74
CA ASN A 143 30.88 -2.48 -6.45
C ASN A 143 29.40 -2.89 -6.35
N ASP A 144 29.02 -3.86 -7.18
CA ASP A 144 27.66 -4.39 -7.29
C ASP A 144 27.41 -5.45 -6.22
N ILE A 145 26.89 -5.06 -5.04
CA ILE A 145 26.10 -5.97 -4.22
C ILE A 145 24.72 -6.03 -4.87
N ARG A 146 24.57 -6.92 -5.87
CA ARG A 146 23.29 -7.23 -6.47
C ARG A 146 22.43 -8.02 -5.48
N LEU A 147 21.66 -7.34 -4.65
CA LEU A 147 20.47 -7.91 -3.99
C LEU A 147 19.34 -7.98 -5.03
N ALA A 148 19.51 -8.86 -6.01
CA ALA A 148 18.46 -9.23 -6.93
C ALA A 148 17.42 -10.06 -6.17
N TYR A 149 16.18 -9.59 -6.15
CA TYR A 149 15.02 -10.45 -5.95
C TYR A 149 14.99 -11.43 -7.13
N SER A 150 15.64 -12.58 -6.98
CA SER A 150 15.49 -13.69 -7.90
C SER A 150 14.55 -14.72 -7.27
N PRO A 151 13.43 -15.06 -7.92
CA PRO A 151 12.69 -16.27 -7.63
C PRO A 151 13.48 -17.44 -8.22
N ASN A 152 14.66 -17.75 -7.67
CA ASN A 152 15.43 -18.89 -8.14
C ASN A 152 15.21 -20.09 -7.22
N ARG A 153 14.40 -21.02 -7.75
CA ARG A 153 14.57 -22.47 -7.61
C ARG A 153 16.06 -22.81 -7.53
N ARG A 154 16.60 -22.91 -6.32
CA ARG A 154 17.77 -23.75 -6.06
C ARG A 154 17.23 -25.13 -5.76
N LEU A 155 17.76 -26.14 -6.44
CA LEU A 155 17.46 -27.55 -6.19
C LEU A 155 17.70 -27.85 -4.70
N THR A 156 16.62 -27.86 -3.92
CA THR A 156 16.65 -28.32 -2.54
C THR A 156 16.84 -29.84 -2.55
N PRO A 157 17.61 -30.41 -1.60
CA PRO A 157 17.66 -31.84 -1.39
C PRO A 157 16.23 -32.39 -1.31
N ARG A 158 15.95 -33.48 -2.05
CA ARG A 158 14.62 -34.12 -2.14
C ARG A 158 13.94 -34.15 -0.76
N GLY A 159 12.83 -33.41 -0.60
CA GLY A 159 11.89 -33.63 0.50
C GLY A 159 11.28 -32.41 1.21
N ARG A 160 11.77 -31.17 1.05
CA ARG A 160 11.13 -30.00 1.70
C ARG A 160 10.16 -29.30 0.76
N LYS A 161 8.90 -29.13 1.19
CA LYS A 161 7.90 -28.28 0.52
C LYS A 161 8.46 -26.85 0.37
N PRO A 162 8.17 -26.12 -0.73
CA PRO A 162 8.51 -24.71 -0.81
C PRO A 162 7.80 -23.95 0.33
N SER A 163 8.57 -23.20 1.12
CA SER A 163 8.05 -22.38 2.21
C SER A 163 7.48 -21.09 1.65
N ASN A 164 6.22 -20.79 2.00
CA ASN A 164 5.52 -19.55 1.63
C ASN A 164 5.63 -18.48 2.74
N SER A 165 6.63 -18.61 3.62
CA SER A 165 6.86 -17.65 4.70
C SER A 165 7.14 -16.24 4.16
N LEU A 166 6.60 -15.23 4.85
CA LEU A 166 6.90 -13.83 4.60
C LEU A 166 8.31 -13.55 5.13
N LYS A 167 9.24 -13.19 4.24
CA LYS A 167 10.64 -12.93 4.61
C LYS A 167 11.03 -11.50 4.31
N PHE A 168 11.69 -10.86 5.26
CA PHE A 168 12.25 -9.53 5.08
C PHE A 168 13.59 -9.41 5.80
N HIS A 169 14.42 -8.49 5.31
CA HIS A 169 15.78 -8.26 5.78
C HIS A 169 15.87 -6.86 6.34
N LEU A 170 16.52 -6.73 7.49
CA LEU A 170 16.84 -5.45 8.11
C LEU A 170 18.35 -5.26 8.00
N VAL A 171 18.80 -4.35 7.15
CA VAL A 171 20.23 -4.03 7.04
C VAL A 171 20.61 -3.05 8.15
N THR A 172 21.77 -3.24 8.77
CA THR A 172 22.25 -2.43 9.88
C THR A 172 23.71 -2.01 9.67
N HIS A 173 24.18 -1.08 10.50
CA HIS A 173 25.60 -0.70 10.58
C HIS A 173 26.36 -1.44 11.70
N ASP A 174 25.67 -2.23 12.51
CA ASP A 174 26.29 -2.99 13.59
C ASP A 174 27.12 -4.18 13.08
N GLU A 175 27.89 -4.79 13.98
CA GLU A 175 28.79 -5.91 13.68
C GLU A 175 28.06 -7.13 13.08
N GLU A 176 26.76 -7.22 13.32
CA GLU A 176 25.91 -8.32 12.87
C GLU A 176 25.51 -8.15 11.39
N GLY A 177 25.68 -6.96 10.81
CA GLY A 177 25.42 -6.62 9.39
C GLY A 177 23.95 -6.62 8.98
N GLY A 178 23.08 -7.10 9.87
CA GLY A 178 21.64 -7.04 9.72
C GLY A 178 20.93 -8.25 10.30
N TYR A 179 19.61 -8.25 10.15
CA TYR A 179 18.72 -9.31 10.61
C TYR A 179 17.86 -9.85 9.47
N VAL A 180 17.45 -11.10 9.59
CA VAL A 180 16.52 -11.77 8.69
C VAL A 180 15.34 -12.25 9.51
N MET A 181 14.15 -11.80 9.13
CA MET A 181 12.90 -12.28 9.69
C MET A 181 12.22 -13.20 8.69
N SER A 182 11.71 -14.32 9.19
CA SER A 182 10.84 -15.24 8.45
C SER A 182 9.60 -15.46 9.28
N VAL A 183 8.45 -15.13 8.72
CA VAL A 183 7.16 -15.22 9.39
C VAL A 183 6.29 -16.25 8.68
N SER A 184 5.80 -17.23 9.42
CA SER A 184 4.98 -18.30 8.85
C SER A 184 3.63 -17.79 8.35
N GLN A 185 3.07 -18.47 7.35
CA GLN A 185 1.70 -18.18 6.89
C GLN A 185 0.66 -18.38 7.99
N LYS A 186 0.94 -19.26 8.94
CA LYS A 186 0.10 -19.52 10.10
C LYS A 186 0.02 -18.28 11.01
N ARG A 187 1.18 -17.69 11.34
CA ARG A 187 1.24 -16.43 12.09
C ARG A 187 0.53 -15.29 11.38
N VAL A 188 0.81 -15.12 10.09
CA VAL A 188 0.21 -14.07 9.26
C VAL A 188 -1.33 -14.19 9.23
N ARG A 189 -1.87 -15.41 9.09
CA ARG A 189 -3.31 -15.66 9.11
C ARG A 189 -3.95 -15.35 10.47
N HIS A 190 -3.40 -15.89 11.56
CA HIS A 190 -3.93 -15.62 12.90
C HIS A 190 -3.88 -14.12 13.23
N PHE A 191 -2.80 -13.43 12.85
CA PHE A 191 -2.71 -11.97 13.02
C PHE A 191 -3.80 -11.22 12.24
N ARG A 192 -4.05 -11.60 10.97
CA ARG A 192 -5.12 -11.00 10.18
C ARG A 192 -6.51 -11.26 10.75
N GLU A 193 -6.79 -12.48 11.22
CA GLU A 193 -8.05 -12.81 11.88
C GLU A 193 -8.32 -11.87 13.06
N ILE A 194 -7.29 -11.66 13.90
CA ILE A 194 -7.39 -10.72 15.04
C ILE A 194 -7.68 -9.29 14.57
N LEU A 195 -6.98 -8.80 13.55
CA LEU A 195 -7.20 -7.45 13.03
C LEU A 195 -8.59 -7.26 12.40
N VAL A 196 -9.10 -8.30 11.72
CA VAL A 196 -10.43 -8.27 11.09
C VAL A 196 -11.53 -8.31 12.14
N GLU A 197 -11.46 -9.24 13.10
CA GLU A 197 -12.45 -9.35 14.18
C GLU A 197 -12.46 -8.12 15.08
N SER A 198 -11.28 -7.56 15.38
CA SER A 198 -11.19 -6.33 16.20
C SER A 198 -11.63 -5.05 15.49
N GLY A 199 -11.79 -5.11 14.16
CA GLY A 199 -12.12 -3.95 13.33
C GLY A 199 -10.93 -3.05 13.00
N LEU A 200 -9.74 -3.33 13.54
CA LEU A 200 -8.51 -2.55 13.28
C LEU A 200 -8.13 -2.54 11.80
N ALA A 201 -8.35 -3.66 11.09
CA ALA A 201 -8.09 -3.76 9.65
C ALA A 201 -8.91 -2.77 8.79
N LYS A 202 -9.97 -2.18 9.34
CA LYS A 202 -10.82 -1.18 8.68
C LYS A 202 -10.74 0.19 9.35
N PHE A 203 -9.99 0.30 10.45
CA PHE A 203 -9.87 1.53 11.22
C PHE A 203 -8.81 2.43 10.61
N ASP A 204 -9.13 3.71 10.53
CA ASP A 204 -8.26 4.71 9.88
C ASP A 204 -7.02 5.03 10.74
N ALA A 205 -5.86 5.09 10.09
CA ALA A 205 -4.59 5.28 10.77
C ALA A 205 -4.45 6.68 11.39
N GLU A 206 -4.95 7.72 10.71
CA GLU A 206 -4.94 9.10 11.19
C GLU A 206 -5.84 9.22 12.43
N GLU A 207 -7.07 8.70 12.33
CA GLU A 207 -8.01 8.72 13.45
C GLU A 207 -7.47 7.94 14.66
N ALA A 208 -6.77 6.82 14.43
CA ALA A 208 -6.15 6.05 15.51
C ALA A 208 -5.05 6.87 16.22
N CYS A 209 -4.18 7.52 15.45
CA CYS A 209 -3.14 8.40 15.98
C CYS A 209 -3.77 9.55 16.78
N ARG A 210 -4.80 10.21 16.24
CA ARG A 210 -5.51 11.28 16.91
C ARG A 210 -6.11 10.83 18.24
N ILE A 211 -6.75 9.66 18.29
CA ILE A 211 -7.32 9.12 19.54
C ILE A 211 -6.21 8.86 20.57
N ILE A 212 -5.11 8.20 20.19
CA ILE A 212 -3.98 7.90 21.09
C ILE A 212 -3.38 9.21 21.65
N LEU A 213 -3.09 10.16 20.77
CA LEU A 213 -2.50 11.45 21.13
C LEU A 213 -3.44 12.29 21.99
N SER A 214 -4.76 12.24 21.77
CA SER A 214 -5.75 12.95 22.60
C SER A 214 -5.79 12.49 24.05
N LYS A 215 -5.33 11.26 24.34
CA LYS A 215 -5.23 10.70 25.68
C LYS A 215 -3.86 10.93 26.33
N ALA A 216 -2.89 11.45 25.58
CA ALA A 216 -1.57 11.76 26.07
C ALA A 216 -1.60 13.00 26.97
N LYS A 217 -0.67 13.05 27.93
CA LYS A 217 -0.48 14.18 28.84
C LYS A 217 0.94 14.68 28.72
N LYS A 218 1.11 15.99 28.79
CA LYS A 218 2.44 16.61 28.81
C LYS A 218 3.15 16.24 30.09
N HIS A 219 4.31 15.61 29.98
CA HIS A 219 5.16 15.21 31.09
C HIS A 219 6.56 15.80 30.95
N GLY A 220 7.13 16.31 32.04
CA GLY A 220 8.39 17.06 32.06
C GLY A 220 8.19 18.58 32.18
N ARG A 221 9.29 19.33 32.17
CA ARG A 221 9.31 20.80 32.29
C ARG A 221 10.18 21.41 31.20
N GLY A 222 9.76 22.56 30.64
CA GLY A 222 10.54 23.28 29.63
C GLY A 222 10.60 22.57 28.28
N ARG A 223 11.71 22.73 27.56
CA ARG A 223 11.94 22.18 26.20
C ARG A 223 12.02 20.64 26.15
N THR A 224 12.14 19.96 27.29
CA THR A 224 12.19 18.49 27.37
C THR A 224 10.84 17.86 27.64
N ALA A 225 9.78 18.66 27.77
CA ALA A 225 8.45 18.15 28.02
C ALA A 225 7.92 17.41 26.79
N ARG A 226 7.59 16.13 26.96
CA ARG A 226 7.03 15.27 25.90
C ARG A 226 5.61 14.85 26.24
N ASN A 227 4.85 14.49 25.22
CA ASN A 227 3.53 13.91 25.41
C ASN A 227 3.69 12.42 25.70
N THR A 228 3.36 12.01 26.92
CA THR A 228 3.42 10.61 27.35
C THR A 228 2.03 10.06 27.65
N ILE A 229 1.87 8.75 27.56
CA ILE A 229 0.59 8.08 27.79
C ILE A 229 0.75 6.99 28.84
N THR A 230 -0.16 6.96 29.82
CA THR A 230 -0.16 5.90 30.85
C THR A 230 -0.85 4.65 30.34
N LYS A 231 -0.61 3.49 30.97
CA LYS A 231 -1.30 2.24 30.59
C LYS A 231 -2.83 2.37 30.60
N ASN A 232 -3.38 3.05 31.62
CA ASN A 232 -4.83 3.27 31.72
C ASN A 232 -5.37 4.16 30.59
N ASP A 233 -4.63 5.23 30.24
CA ASP A 233 -4.99 6.15 29.17
C ASP A 233 -4.87 5.45 27.80
N PHE A 234 -3.85 4.63 27.60
CA PHE A 234 -3.65 3.80 26.41
C PHE A 234 -4.77 2.77 26.26
N ASP A 235 -5.10 2.01 27.31
CA ASP A 235 -6.20 1.05 27.29
C ASP A 235 -7.55 1.75 27.03
N SER A 236 -7.70 3.00 27.49
CA SER A 236 -8.87 3.83 27.17
C SER A 236 -8.91 4.26 25.71
N ALA A 237 -7.75 4.57 25.10
CA ALA A 237 -7.65 4.84 23.67
C ALA A 237 -8.04 3.58 22.87
N MET A 238 -7.51 2.42 23.23
CA MET A 238 -7.82 1.14 22.56
C MET A 238 -9.31 0.78 22.64
N ARG A 239 -9.96 1.02 23.80
CA ARG A 239 -11.42 0.87 23.93
C ARG A 239 -12.21 1.80 23.01
N SER A 240 -11.70 3.00 22.75
CA SER A 240 -12.34 3.97 21.86
C SER A 240 -12.19 3.55 20.40
N ILE A 241 -11.01 3.07 20.01
CA ILE A 241 -10.71 2.58 18.65
C ILE A 241 -11.54 1.34 18.30
N MET A 242 -11.59 0.34 19.18
CA MET A 242 -12.38 -0.88 18.94
C MET A 242 -13.90 -0.63 19.02
N GLY A 243 -14.33 0.43 19.71
CA GLY A 243 -15.73 0.74 19.96
C GLY A 243 -16.48 -0.34 20.76
N ALA A 244 -17.74 -0.05 21.11
CA ALA A 244 -18.60 -1.00 21.83
C ALA A 244 -19.01 -2.20 20.95
N LYS A 245 -19.18 -1.97 19.63
CA LYS A 245 -19.56 -3.02 18.67
C LYS A 245 -18.41 -3.98 18.37
N GLY A 246 -17.18 -3.49 18.19
CA GLY A 246 -16.02 -4.36 17.98
C GLY A 246 -15.78 -5.29 19.17
N ARG A 247 -15.76 -4.75 20.40
CA ARG A 247 -15.58 -5.55 21.62
C ARG A 247 -16.62 -6.67 21.81
N ASN A 248 -17.87 -6.42 21.46
CA ASN A 248 -18.95 -7.39 21.66
C ASN A 248 -19.09 -8.38 20.49
N SER A 249 -18.45 -8.09 19.36
CA SER A 249 -18.48 -8.92 18.15
C SER A 249 -17.29 -9.88 18.04
N MET A 250 -16.21 -9.64 18.79
CA MET A 250 -14.98 -10.44 18.76
C MET A 250 -15.12 -11.75 19.55
N SER A 251 -14.40 -12.78 19.11
CA SER A 251 -14.25 -13.97 19.92
C SER A 251 -13.47 -13.68 21.22
N VAL A 252 -13.74 -14.46 22.28
CA VAL A 252 -13.04 -14.32 23.57
C VAL A 252 -11.53 -14.57 23.41
N ASN A 253 -11.15 -15.48 22.50
CA ASN A 253 -9.75 -15.76 22.20
C ASN A 253 -9.09 -14.57 21.52
N THR A 254 -9.71 -14.01 20.48
CA THR A 254 -9.24 -12.80 19.80
C THR A 254 -9.08 -11.64 20.77
N GLN A 255 -10.06 -11.43 21.65
CA GLN A 255 -10.00 -10.37 22.65
C GLN A 255 -8.81 -10.54 23.60
N ARG A 256 -8.55 -11.77 24.06
CA ARG A 256 -7.40 -12.07 24.93
C ARG A 256 -6.09 -11.84 24.18
N THR A 257 -5.92 -12.46 23.02
CA THR A 257 -4.70 -12.36 22.22
C THR A 257 -4.37 -10.91 21.86
N LEU A 258 -5.37 -10.13 21.43
CA LEU A 258 -5.18 -8.71 21.15
C LEU A 258 -4.77 -7.92 22.40
N SER A 259 -5.41 -8.20 23.54
CA SER A 259 -5.06 -7.53 24.81
C SER A 259 -3.61 -7.82 25.22
N ASP A 260 -3.15 -9.06 25.03
CA ASP A 260 -1.78 -9.46 25.32
C ASP A 260 -0.77 -8.79 24.36
N ILE A 261 -1.05 -8.80 23.05
CA ILE A 261 -0.22 -8.09 22.04
C ILE A 261 -0.11 -6.61 22.38
N LEU A 262 -1.24 -5.94 22.68
CA LEU A 262 -1.24 -4.52 23.05
C LEU A 262 -0.52 -4.23 24.37
N ALA A 263 -0.52 -5.18 25.31
CA ALA A 263 0.25 -5.07 26.55
C ALA A 263 1.77 -5.15 26.27
N VAL A 264 2.19 -6.10 25.43
CA VAL A 264 3.58 -6.23 24.99
C VAL A 264 4.02 -4.96 24.26
N LEU A 265 3.23 -4.45 23.32
CA LEU A 265 3.54 -3.21 22.61
C LEU A 265 3.72 -2.03 23.55
N PHE A 266 2.81 -1.85 24.52
CA PHE A 266 2.96 -0.78 25.52
C PHE A 266 4.27 -0.90 26.29
N SER A 267 4.62 -2.11 26.74
CA SER A 267 5.87 -2.35 27.47
C SER A 267 7.13 -2.15 26.60
N LEU A 268 7.04 -2.44 25.31
CA LEU A 268 8.13 -2.27 24.34
C LEU A 268 8.50 -0.79 24.17
N PHE A 269 7.49 0.09 24.13
CA PHE A 269 7.71 1.54 24.08
C PHE A 269 8.07 2.16 25.44
N ASP A 270 7.72 1.51 26.56
CA ASP A 270 8.07 1.96 27.93
C ASP A 270 9.50 1.57 28.31
N ARG A 271 10.47 2.05 27.53
CA ARG A 271 11.91 1.71 27.68
C ARG A 271 12.47 2.00 29.06
N LYS A 272 11.92 3.02 29.73
CA LYS A 272 12.35 3.44 31.07
C LYS A 272 11.63 2.69 32.19
N GLN A 273 10.61 1.90 31.86
CA GLN A 273 9.74 1.22 32.81
C GLN A 273 9.14 2.18 33.85
N ASP A 274 8.84 3.41 33.42
CA ASP A 274 8.23 4.44 34.27
C ASP A 274 6.71 4.53 34.07
N GLY A 275 6.15 3.65 33.23
CA GLY A 275 4.74 3.60 32.89
C GLY A 275 4.28 4.74 32.00
N ARG A 276 5.21 5.49 31.39
CA ARG A 276 4.94 6.71 30.62
C ARG A 276 5.72 6.76 29.30
N PRO A 277 5.52 5.79 28.39
CA PRO A 277 6.07 5.84 27.06
C PRO A 277 5.61 7.09 26.29
N GLU A 278 6.41 7.45 25.30
CA GLU A 278 6.12 8.57 24.41
C GLU A 278 4.93 8.24 23.50
N ALA A 279 3.86 9.02 23.60
CA ALA A 279 2.60 8.73 22.92
C ALA A 279 2.73 8.82 21.40
N LEU A 280 3.61 9.70 20.92
CA LEU A 280 3.89 9.90 19.50
C LEU A 280 4.51 8.66 18.86
N GLN A 281 5.47 8.02 19.53
CA GLN A 281 6.10 6.78 19.05
C GLN A 281 5.07 5.64 18.99
N ILE A 282 4.23 5.50 20.01
CA ILE A 282 3.15 4.52 20.02
C ILE A 282 2.18 4.78 18.87
N ALA A 283 1.75 6.03 18.67
CA ALA A 283 0.83 6.40 17.59
C ALA A 283 1.42 6.05 16.21
N CYS A 284 2.66 6.44 15.94
CA CYS A 284 3.37 6.12 14.69
C CYS A 284 3.45 4.62 14.44
N GLY A 285 3.85 3.83 15.45
CA GLY A 285 3.92 2.38 15.31
C GLY A 285 2.54 1.71 15.12
N PHE A 286 1.51 2.25 15.76
CA PHE A 286 0.15 1.70 15.72
C PHE A 286 -0.49 1.79 14.32
N THR A 287 -0.01 2.70 13.46
CA THR A 287 -0.46 2.81 12.06
C THR A 287 -0.33 1.50 11.27
N LEU A 288 0.60 0.61 11.64
CA LEU A 288 0.73 -0.73 11.05
C LEU A 288 -0.55 -1.56 11.19
N LEU A 289 -1.26 -1.43 12.32
CA LEU A 289 -2.45 -2.22 12.63
C LEU A 289 -3.72 -1.71 11.92
N CYS A 290 -3.63 -0.54 11.27
CA CYS A 290 -4.74 0.19 10.69
C CYS A 290 -4.85 -0.05 9.17
N LYS A 291 -5.99 0.33 8.57
CA LYS A 291 -6.14 0.37 7.09
C LYS A 291 -5.27 1.48 6.48
N GLY A 292 -5.20 1.52 5.15
CA GLY A 292 -4.53 2.58 4.39
C GLY A 292 -3.33 2.06 3.61
N LYS A 293 -2.92 2.80 2.58
CA LYS A 293 -1.73 2.49 1.80
C LYS A 293 -0.46 2.93 2.55
N LYS A 294 0.69 2.57 1.99
CA LYS A 294 2.01 2.98 2.50
C LYS A 294 2.17 4.51 2.45
N SER A 295 1.80 5.14 1.33
CA SER A 295 1.82 6.60 1.12
C SER A 295 1.06 7.35 2.20
N ASP A 296 -0.23 7.05 2.37
CA ASP A 296 -1.13 7.78 3.27
C ASP A 296 -0.63 7.72 4.72
N LYS A 297 -0.12 6.55 5.13
CA LYS A 297 0.44 6.35 6.48
C LYS A 297 1.76 7.11 6.68
N LEU A 298 2.60 7.18 5.64
CA LEU A 298 3.85 7.94 5.69
C LEU A 298 3.57 9.45 5.72
N GLU A 299 2.71 9.93 4.84
CA GLU A 299 2.31 11.35 4.79
C GLU A 299 1.74 11.81 6.13
N HIS A 300 0.79 11.05 6.69
CA HIS A 300 0.26 11.34 8.02
C HIS A 300 1.36 11.33 9.10
N ALA A 301 2.28 10.37 9.05
CA ALA A 301 3.38 10.34 10.01
C ALA A 301 4.27 11.59 9.91
N PHE A 302 4.57 12.05 8.68
CA PHE A 302 5.29 13.31 8.45
C PHE A 302 4.55 14.49 9.09
N GLU A 303 3.24 14.59 8.89
CA GLU A 303 2.44 15.67 9.47
C GLU A 303 2.48 15.66 11.01
N VAL A 304 2.41 14.49 11.63
CA VAL A 304 2.38 14.39 13.10
C VAL A 304 3.78 14.60 13.72
N LEU A 305 4.85 14.23 13.01
CA LEU A 305 6.23 14.39 13.47
C LEU A 305 6.78 15.80 13.23
N ASP A 306 6.32 16.48 12.18
CA ASP A 306 6.66 17.86 11.86
C ASP A 306 5.96 18.81 12.86
N LEU A 307 6.64 19.05 13.98
CA LEU A 307 6.14 19.86 15.09
C LEU A 307 6.26 21.37 14.84
N ASP A 308 7.26 21.80 14.06
CA ASP A 308 7.49 23.20 13.72
C ASP A 308 6.80 23.63 12.41
N LYS A 309 6.18 22.69 11.70
CA LYS A 309 5.36 22.91 10.51
C LYS A 309 6.15 23.51 9.37
N ASP A 310 7.41 23.09 9.23
CA ASP A 310 8.29 23.52 8.15
C ASP A 310 8.22 22.59 6.91
N GLY A 311 7.44 21.51 7.01
CA GLY A 311 7.25 20.51 5.95
C GLY A 311 8.40 19.52 5.82
N LYS A 312 9.34 19.51 6.79
CA LYS A 312 10.53 18.66 6.76
C LYS A 312 10.69 17.93 8.09
N LEU A 313 11.36 16.77 8.03
CA LEU A 313 11.76 16.03 9.22
C LEU A 313 13.27 16.02 9.36
N THR A 314 13.74 16.19 10.59
CA THR A 314 15.13 15.93 10.94
C THR A 314 15.45 14.44 10.87
N ARG A 315 16.74 14.10 10.85
CA ARG A 315 17.21 12.70 10.92
C ARG A 315 16.65 11.96 12.13
N SER A 316 16.55 12.63 13.28
CA SER A 316 16.07 12.01 14.51
C SER A 316 14.56 11.73 14.45
N GLU A 317 13.77 12.61 13.85
CA GLU A 317 12.32 12.42 13.73
C GLU A 317 12.00 11.27 12.76
N MET A 318 12.66 11.24 11.61
CA MET A 318 12.52 10.12 10.67
C MET A 318 12.99 8.79 11.29
N ALA A 319 14.09 8.79 12.04
CA ALA A 319 14.56 7.58 12.73
C ALA A 319 13.51 7.09 13.76
N ASN A 320 12.95 8.01 14.56
CA ASN A 320 11.91 7.69 15.54
C ASN A 320 10.66 7.08 14.87
N TYR A 321 10.26 7.58 13.70
CA TYR A 321 9.15 7.00 12.94
C TYR A 321 9.42 5.57 12.52
N LEU A 322 10.51 5.36 11.77
CA LEU A 322 10.86 4.05 11.23
C LEU A 322 11.12 3.04 12.35
N GLU A 323 11.76 3.47 13.44
CA GLU A 323 11.95 2.66 14.65
C GLU A 323 10.60 2.26 15.25
N SER A 324 9.66 3.20 15.38
CA SER A 324 8.33 2.92 15.95
C SER A 324 7.54 1.90 15.13
N PHE A 325 7.55 2.05 13.80
CA PHE A 325 6.95 1.08 12.89
C PHE A 325 7.62 -0.31 13.01
N LEU A 326 8.95 -0.36 12.95
CA LEU A 326 9.71 -1.60 13.06
C LEU A 326 9.50 -2.29 14.41
N CYS A 327 9.38 -1.55 15.51
CA CYS A 327 9.05 -2.11 16.83
C CYS A 327 7.74 -2.89 16.79
N VAL A 328 6.68 -2.33 16.20
CA VAL A 328 5.38 -3.03 16.09
C VAL A 328 5.47 -4.21 15.12
N LEU A 329 6.12 -4.03 13.96
CA LEU A 329 6.31 -5.09 12.96
C LEU A 329 7.04 -6.30 13.56
N LEU A 330 8.16 -6.06 14.24
CA LEU A 330 8.97 -7.12 14.85
C LEU A 330 8.28 -7.73 16.06
N SER A 331 7.55 -6.94 16.86
CA SER A 331 6.75 -7.46 17.96
C SER A 331 5.67 -8.42 17.47
N VAL A 332 4.98 -8.10 16.37
CA VAL A 332 4.02 -9.00 15.73
C VAL A 332 4.72 -10.24 15.17
N ALA A 333 5.82 -10.05 14.44
CA ALA A 333 6.58 -11.14 13.81
C ALA A 333 7.13 -12.16 14.83
N THR A 334 7.34 -11.74 16.08
CA THR A 334 7.96 -12.57 17.14
C THR A 334 7.02 -12.87 18.32
N SER A 335 5.75 -12.45 18.26
CA SER A 335 4.81 -12.55 19.38
C SER A 335 4.53 -14.00 19.78
N SER A 336 4.71 -14.33 21.06
CA SER A 336 4.33 -15.65 21.61
C SER A 336 2.82 -15.86 21.72
N HIS A 337 2.01 -14.80 21.56
CA HIS A 337 0.56 -14.87 21.62
C HIS A 337 -0.08 -15.19 20.26
N LEU A 338 0.70 -15.09 19.19
CA LEU A 338 0.25 -15.48 17.85
C LEU A 338 0.59 -16.94 17.57
N GLU A 339 -0.09 -17.51 16.58
CA GLU A 339 0.19 -18.87 16.17
C GLU A 339 1.55 -18.88 15.47
N GLU A 340 2.31 -19.96 15.66
CA GLU A 340 3.62 -20.12 15.04
C GLU A 340 3.80 -21.50 14.41
N ASP A 341 4.73 -21.54 13.46
CA ASP A 341 5.34 -22.73 12.89
C ASP A 341 6.83 -22.70 13.25
N GLY A 342 7.24 -23.54 14.20
CA GLY A 342 8.63 -23.58 14.68
C GLY A 342 9.69 -23.91 13.61
N THR A 343 9.28 -24.34 12.41
CA THR A 343 10.17 -24.59 11.27
C THR A 343 10.31 -23.39 10.32
N GLU A 344 9.28 -22.55 10.23
CA GLU A 344 9.26 -21.39 9.33
C GLU A 344 9.52 -20.06 10.04
N ASP A 345 9.00 -19.91 11.27
CA ASP A 345 9.20 -18.71 12.08
C ASP A 345 10.65 -18.65 12.59
N SER A 346 11.34 -17.59 12.21
CA SER A 346 12.72 -17.37 12.65
C SER A 346 13.11 -15.91 12.65
N PHE A 347 13.85 -15.54 13.70
CA PHE A 347 14.55 -14.28 13.82
C PHE A 347 16.05 -14.60 13.85
N LEU A 348 16.75 -14.25 12.77
CA LEU A 348 18.15 -14.57 12.57
C LEU A 348 18.97 -13.29 12.39
N VAL A 349 20.24 -13.34 12.74
CA VAL A 349 21.24 -12.42 12.20
C VAL A 349 21.57 -12.82 10.75
N MET A 350 22.04 -11.89 9.90
CA MET A 350 22.48 -12.19 8.53
C MET A 350 23.56 -13.28 8.42
N ASN A 351 24.37 -13.49 9.46
CA ASN A 351 25.34 -14.59 9.56
C ASN A 351 24.71 -15.97 9.85
N GLY A 352 23.39 -16.05 10.03
CA GLY A 352 22.62 -17.29 10.26
C GLY A 352 22.41 -17.66 11.73
N ARG A 353 22.94 -16.90 12.70
CA ARG A 353 22.71 -17.14 14.13
C ARG A 353 21.26 -16.81 14.50
N ARG A 354 20.59 -17.70 15.22
CA ARG A 354 19.24 -17.44 15.76
C ARG A 354 19.31 -16.47 16.93
N MET A 355 18.45 -15.47 16.89
CA MET A 355 18.25 -14.50 17.97
C MET A 355 17.15 -14.98 18.91
N GLU A 356 17.28 -14.64 20.19
CA GLU A 356 16.17 -14.75 21.13
C GLU A 356 15.18 -13.59 20.89
N SER A 357 13.89 -13.87 20.92
CA SER A 357 12.82 -12.90 20.73
C SER A 357 12.52 -12.12 22.02
N THR A 358 13.52 -11.46 22.59
CA THR A 358 13.35 -10.61 23.78
C THR A 358 13.00 -9.17 23.38
N PRO A 359 12.37 -8.38 24.25
CA PRO A 359 12.11 -6.97 23.98
C PRO A 359 13.39 -6.19 23.61
N ASP A 360 14.50 -6.49 24.26
CA ASP A 360 15.78 -5.82 24.01
C ASP A 360 16.33 -6.13 22.61
N SER A 361 16.25 -7.39 22.14
CA SER A 361 16.71 -7.75 20.80
C SER A 361 15.84 -7.14 19.70
N ILE A 362 14.53 -7.05 19.94
CA ILE A 362 13.58 -6.38 19.04
C ILE A 362 13.90 -4.89 18.94
N LEU A 363 14.07 -4.22 20.08
CA LEU A 363 14.40 -2.79 20.15
C LEU A 363 15.74 -2.49 19.48
N GLN A 364 16.76 -3.32 19.74
CA GLN A 364 18.07 -3.18 19.10
C GLN A 364 17.95 -3.31 17.58
N ALA A 365 17.26 -4.34 17.08
CA ALA A 365 17.09 -4.55 15.65
C ALA A 365 16.32 -3.42 14.97
N ALA A 366 15.22 -2.97 15.58
CA ALA A 366 14.42 -1.85 15.08
C ALA A 366 15.24 -0.55 15.02
N LYS A 367 15.97 -0.24 16.10
CA LYS A 367 16.81 0.94 16.18
C LYS A 367 17.92 0.92 15.15
N SER A 368 18.76 -0.12 15.13
CA SER A 368 19.88 -0.23 14.17
C SER A 368 19.41 -0.15 12.71
N ALA A 369 18.28 -0.79 12.39
CA ALA A 369 17.74 -0.80 11.03
C ALA A 369 17.16 0.55 10.63
N SER A 370 16.48 1.24 11.54
CA SER A 370 15.96 2.60 11.31
C SER A 370 17.10 3.60 11.08
N GLU A 371 18.17 3.56 11.89
CA GLU A 371 19.33 4.43 11.74
C GLU A 371 20.05 4.19 10.41
N TRP A 372 20.18 2.92 10.00
CA TRP A 372 20.73 2.57 8.69
C TRP A 372 19.85 3.10 7.55
N ALA A 373 18.52 2.93 7.63
CA ALA A 373 17.58 3.40 6.64
C ALA A 373 17.67 4.92 6.44
N VAL A 374 17.67 5.68 7.54
CA VAL A 374 17.83 7.15 7.54
C VAL A 374 19.19 7.57 6.96
N SER A 375 20.25 6.84 7.29
CA SER A 375 21.58 7.07 6.71
C SER A 375 21.58 6.95 5.18
N GLN A 376 20.88 5.94 4.63
CA GLN A 376 20.75 5.78 3.18
C GLN A 376 19.88 6.87 2.53
N ALA A 377 18.76 7.25 3.17
CA ALA A 377 17.89 8.32 2.69
C ALA A 377 18.64 9.65 2.58
N TRP A 378 19.37 10.04 3.62
CA TRP A 378 20.17 11.28 3.61
C TRP A 378 21.33 11.26 2.62
N LYS A 379 22.01 10.11 2.45
CA LYS A 379 23.05 9.98 1.43
C LYS A 379 22.48 10.16 0.02
N GLY A 380 21.28 9.62 -0.22
CA GLY A 380 20.56 9.79 -1.47
C GLY A 380 20.15 11.26 -1.71
N HIS A 381 19.64 11.92 -0.67
CA HIS A 381 19.25 13.33 -0.71
C HIS A 381 20.45 14.26 -0.99
N GLN A 382 21.55 14.10 -0.23
CA GLN A 382 22.77 14.92 -0.39
C GLN A 382 23.47 14.72 -1.74
N ALA A 383 23.35 13.54 -2.37
CA ALA A 383 23.89 13.32 -3.70
C ALA A 383 23.17 14.15 -4.78
N SER A 384 21.94 14.62 -4.51
CA SER A 384 21.11 15.38 -5.45
C SER A 384 21.14 16.90 -5.25
N ARG A 385 21.61 17.38 -4.08
CA ARG A 385 21.64 18.82 -3.73
C ARG A 385 23.04 19.29 -3.33
N ARG A 386 23.38 20.54 -3.67
CA ARG A 386 24.65 21.18 -3.25
C ARG A 386 24.61 21.70 -1.81
N ASP A 387 23.41 21.88 -1.27
CA ASP A 387 23.19 22.41 0.07
C ASP A 387 23.03 21.27 1.08
N VAL A 388 23.74 21.36 2.20
CA VAL A 388 23.69 20.40 3.30
C VAL A 388 22.54 20.78 4.23
N GLU A 389 21.31 20.55 3.81
CA GLU A 389 20.17 20.61 4.73
C GLU A 389 20.13 19.32 5.56
N ASP A 390 19.92 19.45 6.87
CA ASP A 390 19.80 18.32 7.81
C ASP A 390 18.33 17.90 8.05
N ALA A 391 17.46 18.30 7.13
CA ALA A 391 16.04 18.01 7.14
C ALA A 391 15.59 17.54 5.76
N LEU A 392 14.53 16.73 5.72
CA LEU A 392 14.09 16.04 4.52
C LEU A 392 12.57 16.12 4.43
N SER A 393 12.03 16.59 3.29
CA SER A 393 10.58 16.65 3.07
C SER A 393 10.00 15.29 2.70
N PHE A 394 8.67 15.15 2.76
CA PHE A 394 7.98 13.95 2.30
C PHE A 394 8.34 13.61 0.84
N ASP A 395 8.31 14.61 -0.05
CA ASP A 395 8.67 14.45 -1.46
C ASP A 395 10.11 13.95 -1.63
N ASP A 396 11.06 14.50 -0.86
CA ASP A 396 12.46 14.08 -0.91
C ASP A 396 12.61 12.61 -0.50
N PHE A 397 11.81 12.15 0.46
CA PHE A 397 11.82 10.76 0.93
C PHE A 397 11.21 9.84 -0.11
N ALA A 398 10.05 10.22 -0.64
CA ALA A 398 9.33 9.52 -1.70
C ALA A 398 10.23 9.33 -2.93
N ASP A 399 10.85 10.41 -3.41
CA ASP A 399 11.78 10.39 -4.53
C ASP A 399 12.97 9.46 -4.31
N TRP A 400 13.56 9.48 -3.10
CA TRP A 400 14.63 8.56 -2.77
C TRP A 400 14.15 7.11 -2.73
N TYR A 401 13.00 6.87 -2.12
CA TYR A 401 12.42 5.55 -1.96
C TYR A 401 12.16 4.90 -3.32
N THR A 402 11.50 5.65 -4.20
CA THR A 402 11.15 5.25 -5.56
C THR A 402 12.38 4.91 -6.41
N ARG A 403 13.45 5.70 -6.32
CA ARG A 403 14.67 5.49 -7.13
C ARG A 403 15.58 4.37 -6.63
N LYS A 404 15.77 4.29 -5.30
CA LYS A 404 16.77 3.38 -4.70
C LYS A 404 16.30 2.76 -3.38
N GLY A 405 15.51 3.48 -2.59
CA GLY A 405 15.13 3.05 -1.25
C GLY A 405 14.33 1.76 -1.22
N PHE A 406 13.51 1.45 -2.24
CA PHE A 406 12.79 0.17 -2.34
C PHE A 406 13.73 -1.04 -2.26
N GLY A 407 14.89 -0.98 -2.91
CA GLY A 407 15.91 -2.03 -2.83
C GLY A 407 16.61 -2.11 -1.48
N ASN A 408 16.67 -0.99 -0.75
CA ASN A 408 17.38 -0.87 0.52
C ASN A 408 16.50 -1.26 1.72
N ILE A 409 15.24 -0.83 1.73
CA ILE A 409 14.28 -1.00 2.83
C ILE A 409 12.92 -1.50 2.33
N PRO A 410 12.85 -2.67 1.67
CA PRO A 410 11.60 -3.22 1.14
C PRO A 410 10.59 -3.57 2.25
N TRP A 411 11.05 -3.73 3.49
CA TRP A 411 10.19 -3.95 4.65
C TRP A 411 9.22 -2.78 4.92
N LEU A 412 9.48 -1.59 4.35
CA LEU A 412 8.55 -0.46 4.45
C LEU A 412 7.21 -0.73 3.74
N GLU A 413 7.20 -1.59 2.71
CA GLU A 413 5.96 -2.03 2.04
C GLU A 413 5.01 -2.77 2.99
N LEU A 414 5.53 -3.32 4.09
CA LEU A 414 4.71 -4.03 5.08
C LEU A 414 3.86 -3.10 5.94
N LEU A 415 4.01 -1.77 5.81
CA LEU A 415 3.03 -0.81 6.29
C LEU A 415 1.65 -1.03 5.66
N ASP A 416 1.61 -1.51 4.41
CA ASP A 416 0.38 -1.95 3.76
C ASP A 416 0.09 -3.41 4.10
N LEU A 417 -0.91 -3.62 4.95
CA LEU A 417 -1.34 -4.96 5.37
C LEU A 417 -1.74 -5.86 4.19
N ARG A 418 -2.07 -5.31 3.02
CA ARG A 418 -2.37 -6.09 1.81
C ARG A 418 -1.13 -6.73 1.19
N LYS A 419 0.06 -6.21 1.48
CA LYS A 419 1.36 -6.74 1.01
C LYS A 419 1.84 -7.91 1.87
N TRP A 420 1.18 -8.18 3.00
CA TRP A 420 1.43 -9.39 3.77
C TRP A 420 0.91 -10.56 2.93
N VAL A 421 1.79 -11.45 2.49
CA VAL A 421 1.43 -12.54 1.58
C VAL A 421 0.42 -13.45 2.28
N PHE A 422 -0.82 -13.50 1.79
CA PHE A 422 -1.84 -14.47 2.18
C PHE A 422 -2.00 -15.47 1.05
N THR A 423 -1.26 -16.59 1.06
CA THR A 423 -1.57 -17.64 0.09
C THR A 423 -2.79 -18.40 0.56
N SER A 424 -3.95 -18.12 -0.05
CA SER A 424 -5.17 -18.92 0.06
C SER A 424 -4.97 -20.24 -0.70
N ASN A 425 -4.23 -21.16 -0.10
CA ASN A 425 -4.25 -22.57 -0.51
C ASN A 425 -5.22 -23.31 0.40
N GLU A 426 -6.52 -22.97 0.34
CA GLU A 426 -7.56 -23.82 0.94
C GLU A 426 -9.01 -23.59 0.43
N ASP A 427 -9.22 -22.85 -0.68
CA ASP A 427 -10.51 -22.87 -1.38
C ASP A 427 -10.35 -23.50 -2.77
N ARG A 428 -10.38 -24.83 -2.82
CA ARG A 428 -10.66 -25.62 -4.02
C ARG A 428 -11.60 -26.76 -3.67
#